data_AF-E6IZN1-F1
#
_entry.id   AF-E6IZN1-F1
#
_cell.length_a   1.000
_cell.length_b   1.000
_cell.length_c   1.000
_cell.angle_alpha   90.00
_cell.angle_beta   90.00
_cell.angle_gamma   90.00
#
_symmetry.space_group_name_H-M   'P 1'
#
loop_
_entity.id
_entity.type
_entity.pdbx_description
1 polymer ?
#
loop_
_entity_poly.entity_id
_entity_poly.type
_entity_poly.pdbx_seq_one_letter_code
_entity_poly.pdbx_strand_id
1 'polypeptide(L)'
;MIDERVDDFSLCLLTIIYIKRKLHSKDLLDKINDLLEETCRNYPNQSRFSGKLWYYRYFIYYLIKNNIINDTIVKSYLKSKGIQSGRNGYKSELNAKYIFTQGSQQNINNFYKDLLDLNVALVDCGKNKDFKYF
;
A
#
# COMPACT_ATOMS: atom_id res chain seq x y z
N MET A 1 3.21 -15.35 7.94
CA MET A 1 4.45 -14.54 8.00
C MET A 1 4.37 -13.56 6.83
N ILE A 2 4.43 -12.26 7.07
CA ILE A 2 4.44 -11.21 6.05
C ILE A 2 5.83 -10.61 6.14
N ASP A 3 6.72 -10.95 5.21
CA ASP A 3 8.10 -10.46 5.18
C ASP A 3 8.62 -10.38 3.73
N GLU A 4 9.84 -9.86 3.58
CA GLU A 4 10.47 -9.58 2.30
C GLU A 4 10.85 -10.82 1.46
N ARG A 5 10.83 -12.02 2.03
CA ARG A 5 11.12 -13.28 1.31
C ARG A 5 9.87 -13.82 0.61
N VAL A 6 8.71 -13.29 0.96
CA VAL A 6 7.42 -13.62 0.36
C VAL A 6 7.24 -12.78 -0.91
N ASP A 7 6.85 -13.42 -2.01
CA ASP A 7 6.59 -12.72 -3.26
C ASP A 7 5.34 -11.83 -3.18
N ASP A 8 5.24 -10.88 -4.11
CA ASP A 8 4.14 -9.92 -4.19
C ASP A 8 2.74 -10.57 -4.21
N PHE A 9 2.56 -11.68 -4.92
CA PHE A 9 1.25 -12.35 -5.03
C PHE A 9 0.86 -13.03 -3.73
N SER A 10 1.81 -13.70 -3.09
CA SER A 10 1.62 -14.30 -1.77
C SER A 10 1.30 -13.25 -0.71
N LEU A 11 1.95 -12.09 -0.75
CA LEU A 11 1.64 -10.96 0.14
C LEU A 11 0.23 -10.41 -0.09
N CYS A 12 -0.19 -10.23 -1.35
CA CYS A 12 -1.56 -9.85 -1.69
C CYS A 12 -2.57 -10.85 -1.11
N LEU A 13 -2.34 -12.15 -1.31
CA LEU A 13 -3.20 -13.22 -0.80
C LEU A 13 -3.29 -13.20 0.74
N LEU A 14 -2.16 -13.02 1.43
CA LEU A 14 -2.13 -12.93 2.89
C LEU A 14 -2.93 -11.75 3.41
N THR A 15 -2.80 -10.57 2.77
CA THR A 15 -3.60 -9.38 3.12
C THR A 15 -5.09 -9.62 2.89
N ILE A 16 -5.47 -10.26 1.78
CA ILE A 16 -6.86 -10.65 1.51
C ILE A 16 -7.40 -11.56 2.62
N ILE A 17 -6.65 -12.62 2.98
CA ILE A 17 -7.05 -13.54 4.06
C ILE A 17 -7.20 -12.79 5.38
N TYR A 18 -6.28 -11.88 5.69
CA TYR A 18 -6.31 -11.07 6.90
C TYR A 18 -7.59 -10.21 6.98
N ILE A 19 -7.94 -9.53 5.88
CA ILE A 19 -9.15 -8.72 5.76
C ILE A 19 -10.41 -9.60 5.87
N LYS A 20 -10.48 -10.72 5.14
CA LYS A 20 -11.63 -11.63 5.17
C LYS A 20 -11.87 -12.22 6.56
N ARG A 21 -10.80 -12.48 7.33
CA ARG A 21 -10.89 -12.97 8.71
C ARG A 21 -11.21 -11.86 9.73
N LYS A 22 -11.37 -10.61 9.30
CA LYS A 22 -11.65 -9.44 10.15
C LYS A 22 -10.66 -9.31 11.32
N LEU A 23 -9.40 -9.64 11.05
CA LEU A 23 -8.33 -9.49 12.03
C LEU A 23 -8.01 -8.00 12.26
N HIS A 24 -7.27 -7.70 13.35
CA HIS A 24 -7.04 -6.32 13.78
C HIS A 24 -6.31 -5.48 12.73
N SER A 25 -6.98 -4.45 12.20
CA SER A 25 -6.43 -3.60 11.14
C SER A 25 -5.11 -2.92 11.54
N LYS A 26 -4.91 -2.63 12.83
CA LYS A 26 -3.67 -2.03 13.33
C LYS A 26 -2.47 -2.96 13.10
N ASP A 27 -2.56 -4.23 13.49
CA ASP A 27 -1.48 -5.20 13.33
C ASP A 27 -1.13 -5.44 11.85
N LEU A 28 -2.13 -5.38 10.97
CA LEU A 28 -1.91 -5.45 9.53
C LEU A 28 -1.15 -4.21 9.03
N LEU A 29 -1.57 -3.02 9.44
CA LEU A 29 -0.92 -1.77 9.05
C LEU A 29 0.51 -1.67 9.58
N ASP A 30 0.77 -2.15 10.80
CA ASP A 30 2.12 -2.27 11.35
C ASP A 30 3.00 -3.14 10.43
N LYS A 31 2.55 -4.37 10.12
CA LYS A 31 3.32 -5.30 9.26
C LYS A 31 3.54 -4.76 7.85
N ILE A 32 2.54 -4.14 7.26
CA ILE A 32 2.66 -3.54 5.91
C ILE A 32 3.66 -2.38 5.95
N ASN A 33 3.52 -1.47 6.92
CA ASN A 33 4.37 -0.30 7.02
C ASN A 33 5.83 -0.70 7.22
N ASP A 34 6.11 -1.59 8.15
CA ASP A 34 7.47 -2.06 8.45
C ASP A 34 8.11 -2.73 7.22
N LEU A 35 7.37 -3.61 6.54
CA LEU A 35 7.83 -4.29 5.33
C LEU A 35 8.17 -3.30 4.20
N LEU A 36 7.29 -2.32 3.95
CA LEU A 36 7.49 -1.33 2.89
C LEU A 36 8.62 -0.36 3.22
N GLU A 37 8.77 0.05 4.48
CA GLU A 37 9.86 0.90 4.94
C GLU A 37 11.22 0.20 4.83
N GLU A 38 11.31 -1.05 5.30
CA GLU A 38 12.52 -1.86 5.25
C GLU A 38 12.99 -2.05 3.80
N THR A 39 12.07 -2.44 2.92
CA THR A 39 12.35 -2.66 1.48
C THR A 39 12.92 -1.42 0.79
N CYS A 40 12.55 -0.23 1.25
CA CYS A 40 12.89 1.02 0.57
C CYS A 40 14.06 1.78 1.22
N ARG A 41 14.48 1.40 2.43
CA ARG A 41 15.52 2.09 3.21
C ARG A 41 16.83 2.21 2.46
N ASN A 42 17.19 1.18 1.68
CA ASN A 42 18.45 1.12 0.95
C ASN A 42 18.40 1.81 -0.43
N TYR A 43 17.22 2.23 -0.89
CA TYR A 43 17.03 2.82 -2.23
C TYR A 43 16.24 4.14 -2.17
N PRO A 44 16.66 5.14 -1.38
CA PRO A 44 15.87 6.36 -1.14
C PRO A 44 15.62 7.20 -2.39
N ASN A 45 16.53 7.15 -3.38
CA ASN A 45 16.47 7.98 -4.58
C ASN A 45 15.72 7.34 -5.76
N GLN A 46 15.23 6.11 -5.60
CA GLN A 46 14.47 5.42 -6.63
C GLN A 46 12.97 5.48 -6.37
N SER A 47 12.20 5.51 -7.45
CA SER A 47 10.76 5.26 -7.41
C SER A 47 10.50 3.96 -6.66
N ARG A 48 9.51 3.99 -5.76
CA ARG A 48 9.09 2.77 -5.06
C ARG A 48 8.50 1.73 -6.01
N PHE A 49 8.11 2.15 -7.20
CA PHE A 49 7.49 1.30 -8.21
C PHE A 49 8.45 0.72 -9.24
N SER A 50 9.73 1.10 -9.21
CA SER A 50 10.79 0.41 -9.95
C SER A 50 11.50 -0.66 -9.12
N GLY A 51 11.15 -0.79 -7.84
CA GLY A 51 11.81 -1.65 -6.87
C GLY A 51 11.02 -2.89 -6.49
N LYS A 52 11.54 -3.61 -5.50
CA LYS A 52 10.87 -4.76 -4.90
C LYS A 52 9.56 -4.30 -4.23
N LEU A 53 8.57 -5.19 -4.24
CA LEU A 53 7.24 -4.96 -3.67
C LEU A 53 6.40 -3.87 -4.34
N TRP A 54 6.71 -3.48 -5.59
CA TRP A 54 5.93 -2.48 -6.31
C TRP A 54 4.46 -2.90 -6.49
N TYR A 55 4.23 -4.19 -6.75
CA TYR A 55 2.90 -4.73 -7.03
C TYR A 55 2.06 -4.79 -5.76
N TYR A 56 2.63 -5.31 -4.67
CA TYR A 56 2.01 -5.32 -3.37
C TYR A 56 1.71 -3.91 -2.86
N ARG A 57 2.65 -2.98 -3.03
CA ARG A 57 2.44 -1.56 -2.71
C ARG A 57 1.26 -0.97 -3.47
N TYR A 58 1.21 -1.19 -4.79
CA TYR A 58 0.08 -0.74 -5.61
C TYR A 58 -1.24 -1.31 -5.08
N PHE A 59 -1.26 -2.62 -4.77
CA PHE A 59 -2.42 -3.28 -4.20
C PHE A 59 -2.89 -2.61 -2.90
N ILE A 60 -1.99 -2.34 -1.95
CA ILE A 60 -2.36 -1.64 -0.70
C ILE A 60 -2.95 -0.25 -0.98
N TYR A 61 -2.37 0.52 -1.90
CA TYR A 61 -2.92 1.83 -2.26
C TYR A 61 -4.29 1.74 -2.91
N TYR A 62 -4.50 0.73 -3.76
CA TYR A 62 -5.80 0.45 -4.35
C TYR A 62 -6.83 0.11 -3.27
N LEU A 63 -6.48 -0.74 -2.29
CA LEU A 63 -7.36 -1.09 -1.17
C LEU A 63 -7.75 0.13 -0.32
N ILE A 64 -6.78 0.99 0.00
CA ILE A 64 -7.03 2.21 0.80
C ILE A 64 -7.90 3.19 0.01
N LYS A 65 -7.56 3.45 -1.26
CA LYS A 65 -8.31 4.37 -2.13
C LYS A 65 -9.77 3.93 -2.30
N ASN A 66 -10.00 2.63 -2.40
CA ASN A 66 -11.33 2.06 -2.55
C ASN A 66 -12.05 1.82 -1.22
N ASN A 67 -11.48 2.29 -0.10
CA ASN A 67 -12.01 2.16 1.26
C ASN A 67 -12.26 0.70 1.70
N ILE A 68 -11.53 -0.26 1.11
CA ILE A 68 -11.50 -1.66 1.54
C ILE A 68 -10.67 -1.76 2.83
N ILE A 69 -9.52 -1.08 2.85
CA ILE A 69 -8.85 -0.68 4.08
C ILE A 69 -9.32 0.76 4.36
N ASN A 70 -9.96 0.98 5.51
CA ASN A 70 -10.57 2.27 5.82
C ASN A 70 -9.49 3.35 5.97
N ASP A 71 -9.55 4.39 5.14
CA ASP A 71 -8.58 5.50 5.13
C ASP A 71 -8.53 6.27 6.46
N THR A 72 -9.67 6.34 7.18
CA THR A 72 -9.72 6.95 8.53
C THR A 72 -8.90 6.14 9.53
N ILE A 73 -8.95 4.80 9.44
CA ILE A 73 -8.13 3.91 10.28
C ILE A 73 -6.66 4.10 9.95
N VAL A 74 -6.30 4.20 8.68
CA VAL A 74 -4.91 4.45 8.25
C VAL A 74 -4.40 5.80 8.78
N LYS A 75 -5.17 6.87 8.64
CA LYS A 75 -4.79 8.20 9.17
C LYS A 75 -4.64 8.20 10.68
N SER A 76 -5.55 7.52 11.40
CA SER A 76 -5.47 7.36 12.84
C SER A 76 -4.22 6.57 13.25
N TYR A 77 -3.91 5.50 12.54
CA TYR A 77 -2.69 4.71 12.71
C TYR A 77 -1.43 5.56 12.55
N LEU A 78 -1.31 6.29 11.43
CA LEU A 78 -0.16 7.16 11.15
C LEU A 78 0.00 8.28 12.19
N LYS A 79 -1.11 8.89 12.62
CA LYS A 79 -1.10 9.87 13.71
C LYS A 79 -0.61 9.24 15.02
N SER A 80 -1.05 8.03 15.36
CA SER A 80 -0.62 7.33 16.57
C SER A 80 0.88 6.96 16.57
N LYS A 81 1.47 6.83 15.38
CA LYS A 81 2.92 6.60 15.18
C LYS A 81 3.73 7.90 15.16
N GLY A 82 3.10 9.07 15.34
CA GLY A 82 3.78 10.36 15.31
C GLY A 82 4.28 10.79 13.92
N ILE A 83 3.77 10.18 12.85
CA ILE A 83 4.20 10.49 11.49
C ILE A 83 3.73 11.89 11.11
N GLN A 84 4.66 12.69 10.60
CA GLN A 84 4.37 14.07 10.18
C GLN A 84 3.50 14.11 8.93
N SER A 85 2.49 14.96 8.94
CA SER A 85 1.72 15.34 7.75
C SER A 85 2.30 16.61 7.12
N GLY A 86 2.33 16.65 5.79
CA GLY A 86 2.74 17.82 5.03
C GLY A 86 1.86 18.05 3.80
N ARG A 87 2.37 18.79 2.81
CA ARG A 87 1.63 19.15 1.59
C ARG A 87 1.04 17.95 0.85
N ASN A 88 1.75 16.81 0.84
CA ASN A 88 1.34 15.58 0.16
C ASN A 88 0.76 14.54 1.14
N GLY A 89 0.27 14.97 2.30
CA GLY A 89 -0.21 14.13 3.40
C GLY A 89 0.92 13.60 4.28
N TYR A 90 0.66 12.50 4.97
CA TYR A 90 1.63 11.84 5.86
C TYR A 90 2.88 11.36 5.10
N LYS A 91 4.06 11.65 5.65
CA LYS A 91 5.35 11.13 5.14
C LYS A 91 5.52 9.66 5.52
N SER A 92 4.77 8.77 4.87
CA SER A 92 4.77 7.33 5.14
C SER A 92 4.62 6.52 3.86
N GLU A 93 5.18 5.32 3.87
CA GLU A 93 5.05 4.31 2.82
C GLU A 93 3.60 3.84 2.62
N LEU A 94 2.68 4.09 3.57
CA LEU A 94 1.24 3.85 3.43
C LEU A 94 0.48 4.97 2.69
N ASN A 95 1.13 6.11 2.40
CA ASN A 95 0.48 7.24 1.72
C ASN A 95 0.91 7.33 0.25
N ALA A 96 0.03 6.89 -0.66
CA ALA A 96 0.26 6.94 -2.10
C ALA A 96 0.62 8.36 -2.60
N LYS A 97 -0.06 9.41 -2.12
CA LYS A 97 0.20 10.79 -2.56
C LYS A 97 1.62 11.24 -2.22
N TYR A 98 2.13 10.84 -1.07
CA TYR A 98 3.50 11.13 -0.67
C TYR A 98 4.50 10.31 -1.50
N ILE A 99 4.21 9.02 -1.73
CA ILE A 99 5.11 8.10 -2.42
C ILE A 99 5.27 8.43 -3.91
N PHE A 100 4.22 8.88 -4.58
CA PHE A 100 4.34 9.33 -5.97
C PHE A 100 5.23 10.57 -6.15
N THR A 101 5.54 11.32 -5.09
CA THR A 101 6.49 12.44 -5.16
C THR A 101 7.92 12.06 -4.79
N GLN A 102 8.21 10.78 -4.51
CA GLN A 102 9.55 10.31 -4.13
C GLN A 102 10.31 9.71 -5.33
N GLY A 103 11.63 9.76 -5.25
CA GLY A 103 12.54 9.15 -6.23
C GLY A 103 12.72 9.95 -7.53
N SER A 104 13.70 9.56 -8.34
CA SER A 104 14.04 10.27 -9.58
C SER A 104 13.21 9.84 -10.80
N GLN A 105 12.69 8.60 -10.84
CA GLN A 105 11.95 8.08 -12.00
C GLN A 105 10.46 8.50 -11.99
N GLN A 106 10.21 9.80 -12.20
CA GLN A 106 8.86 10.37 -12.15
C GLN A 106 7.91 9.79 -13.21
N ASN A 107 8.40 9.36 -14.37
CA ASN A 107 7.57 8.71 -15.39
C ASN A 107 6.93 7.40 -14.89
N ILE A 108 7.68 6.61 -14.10
CA ILE A 108 7.17 5.37 -13.49
C ILE A 108 6.11 5.72 -12.43
N ASN A 109 6.39 6.72 -11.58
CA ASN A 109 5.42 7.19 -10.60
C ASN A 109 4.12 7.66 -11.26
N ASN A 110 4.23 8.45 -12.33
CA ASN A 110 3.08 8.97 -13.07
C ASN A 110 2.25 7.84 -13.68
N PHE A 111 2.90 6.83 -14.29
CA PHE A 111 2.19 5.66 -14.82
C PHE A 111 1.34 4.96 -13.75
N TYR A 112 1.92 4.62 -12.59
CA TYR A 112 1.17 3.95 -11.52
C TYR A 112 0.15 4.87 -10.85
N LYS A 113 0.44 6.17 -10.76
CA LYS A 113 -0.52 7.17 -10.30
C LYS A 113 -1.73 7.21 -11.22
N ASP A 114 -1.54 7.23 -12.53
CA ASP A 114 -2.61 7.25 -13.52
C ASP A 114 -3.45 5.98 -13.46
N LEU A 115 -2.81 4.81 -13.34
CA LEU A 115 -3.55 3.55 -13.12
C LEU A 115 -4.41 3.63 -11.86
N LEU A 116 -3.86 4.12 -10.75
CA LEU A 116 -4.60 4.27 -9.50
C LEU A 116 -5.71 5.31 -9.62
N ASP A 117 -5.48 6.41 -10.34
CA ASP A 117 -6.45 7.48 -10.62
C ASP A 117 -7.62 7.02 -11.49
N LEU A 118 -7.35 6.18 -12.49
CA LEU A 118 -8.34 5.48 -13.31
C LEU A 118 -8.99 4.29 -12.60
N ASN A 119 -8.64 4.03 -11.34
CA ASN A 119 -9.16 2.95 -10.52
C ASN A 119 -8.96 1.55 -11.13
N VAL A 120 -7.80 1.33 -11.76
CA VAL A 120 -7.42 0.04 -12.35
C VAL A 120 -7.07 -0.94 -11.22
N ALA A 121 -7.78 -2.07 -11.16
CA ALA A 121 -7.47 -3.14 -10.24
C ALA A 121 -6.42 -4.08 -10.85
N LEU A 122 -5.25 -4.20 -10.22
CA LEU A 122 -4.27 -5.26 -10.58
C LEU A 122 -4.58 -6.60 -9.91
N VAL A 123 -5.35 -6.56 -8.82
CA VAL A 123 -5.88 -7.72 -8.09
C VAL A 123 -7.39 -7.56 -8.03
N ASP A 124 -8.14 -8.54 -8.53
CA ASP A 124 -9.59 -8.53 -8.45
C ASP A 124 -10.04 -8.56 -6.98
N CYS A 125 -10.91 -7.64 -6.59
CA CYS A 125 -11.45 -7.53 -5.22
C CYS A 125 -12.86 -8.14 -5.10
N GLY A 126 -13.38 -8.76 -6.15
CA GLY A 126 -14.76 -9.23 -6.25
C GLY A 126 -15.73 -8.08 -6.54
N LYS A 127 -16.93 -8.43 -7.02
CA LYS A 127 -17.94 -7.46 -7.48
C LYS A 127 -18.30 -6.39 -6.45
N ASN A 128 -18.36 -6.79 -5.17
CA ASN A 128 -18.71 -5.91 -4.05
C ASN A 128 -17.50 -5.50 -3.21
N LYS A 129 -16.27 -5.72 -3.71
CA LYS A 129 -15.02 -5.46 -2.97
C LYS A 129 -14.88 -6.25 -1.66
N ASP A 130 -15.53 -7.41 -1.57
CA ASP A 130 -15.56 -8.29 -0.41
C ASP A 130 -14.74 -9.59 -0.61
N PHE A 131 -13.98 -9.67 -1.71
CA PHE A 131 -13.17 -10.84 -2.08
C PHE A 131 -13.98 -12.13 -2.13
N LYS A 132 -15.24 -12.03 -2.56
CA LYS A 132 -16.08 -13.17 -2.94
C LYS A 132 -16.12 -13.25 -4.46
N TYR A 133 -15.86 -14.46 -4.95
CA TYR A 133 -15.74 -14.75 -6.37
C TYR A 133 -16.76 -15.80 -6.80
N PHE A 134 -17.92 -15.89 -6.13
CA PHE A 134 -19.04 -16.78 -6.44
C PHE A 134 -20.33 -16.16 -5.89
#